data_AF-G2FKX3-F1
#
_entry.id   AF-G2FKX3-F1
#
_cell.length_a   1.000
_cell.length_b   1.000
_cell.length_c   1.000
_cell.angle_alpha   90.00
_cell.angle_beta   90.00
_cell.angle_gamma   90.00
#
_symmetry.space_group_name_H-M   'P 1'
#
loop_
_entity.id
_entity.type
_entity.pdbx_description
1 polymer ?
#
loop_
_entity_poly.entity_id
_entity_poly.type
_entity_poly.pdbx_seq_one_letter_code
_entity_poly.pdbx_strand_id
1 'polypeptide(L)'
;AGAAGATGATGAAGATGATGAAGATGATGATGATGATGAAGAAGAAGATGATGAAGATGAGLAEFAYIYNLGLQVVPLQTDILFSNNGVIVGSITHAVGTAPIILGTAGTYSIWFNTACNESNQFTLFQNGVAVAGAIYGSGAGTQPNPGMVIITANAGDVLTLRNHTSAAAVTLQTLAGGTESNADASILIQKIS
;
A
#
# COMPACT_ATOMS: atom_id res chain seq x y z
N ALA A 1 3.54 1.41 3.68
CA ALA A 1 2.44 2.36 3.98
C ALA A 1 3.06 3.69 4.42
N GLY A 2 2.70 4.81 3.77
CA GLY A 2 3.19 6.14 4.14
C GLY A 2 2.20 6.86 5.04
N ALA A 3 2.67 7.40 6.18
CA ALA A 3 1.84 8.11 7.15
C ALA A 3 1.31 9.45 6.57
N ALA A 4 0.09 9.83 6.97
CA ALA A 4 -0.49 11.14 6.63
C ALA A 4 0.39 12.27 7.17
N GLY A 5 0.71 13.25 6.33
CA GLY A 5 1.48 14.43 6.73
C GLY A 5 0.69 15.29 7.73
N ALA A 6 1.35 15.69 8.81
CA ALA A 6 0.74 16.53 9.85
C ALA A 6 0.32 17.90 9.28
N THR A 7 -0.87 18.38 9.68
CA THR A 7 -1.36 19.73 9.40
C THR A 7 -0.36 20.78 9.91
N GLY A 8 0.02 21.74 9.06
CA GLY A 8 0.96 22.81 9.41
C GLY A 8 0.44 23.70 10.56
N ALA A 9 1.34 24.16 11.42
CA ALA A 9 1.01 24.98 12.57
C ALA A 9 0.42 26.35 12.17
N THR A 10 -0.59 26.81 12.91
CA THR A 10 -1.16 28.17 12.77
C THR A 10 -0.09 29.23 13.07
N GLY A 11 0.05 30.22 12.20
CA GLY A 11 1.01 31.31 12.36
C GLY A 11 0.77 32.15 13.63
N ALA A 12 1.85 32.71 14.19
CA ALA A 12 1.81 33.53 15.40
C ALA A 12 0.99 34.82 15.23
N ALA A 13 0.35 35.28 16.30
CA ALA A 13 -0.38 36.55 16.31
C ALA A 13 0.56 37.75 16.09
N GLY A 14 0.10 38.75 15.33
CA GLY A 14 0.87 39.96 15.04
C GLY A 14 1.15 40.83 16.26
N ALA A 15 2.26 41.59 16.23
CA ALA A 15 2.67 42.48 17.31
C ALA A 15 1.66 43.63 17.54
N THR A 16 1.43 44.00 18.81
CA THR A 16 0.62 45.17 19.17
C THR A 16 1.29 46.46 18.67
N GLY A 17 0.51 47.35 18.05
CA GLY A 17 1.01 48.62 17.51
C GLY A 17 1.58 49.56 18.58
N ALA A 18 2.49 50.45 18.16
CA ALA A 18 3.16 51.40 19.05
C ALA A 18 2.18 52.40 19.70
N THR A 19 2.43 52.76 20.96
CA THR A 19 1.67 53.80 21.68
C THR A 19 1.85 55.16 20.99
N GLY A 20 0.75 55.90 20.78
CA GLY A 20 0.77 57.21 20.13
C GLY A 20 1.62 58.25 20.89
N ALA A 21 2.13 59.25 20.16
CA ALA A 21 2.98 60.30 20.72
C ALA A 21 2.26 61.11 21.82
N ALA A 22 3.02 61.50 22.85
CA ALA A 22 2.50 62.38 23.91
C ALA A 22 2.08 63.74 23.33
N GLY A 23 0.93 64.26 23.78
CA GLY A 23 0.41 65.55 23.33
C GLY A 23 1.38 66.72 23.65
N ALA A 24 1.35 67.75 22.83
CA ALA A 24 2.21 68.92 22.99
C ALA A 24 2.00 69.60 24.35
N THR A 25 3.10 69.89 25.05
CA THR A 25 3.07 70.70 26.28
C THR A 25 2.63 72.12 25.94
N GLY A 26 1.54 72.58 26.55
CA GLY A 26 1.05 73.96 26.37
C GLY A 26 2.08 74.98 26.87
N ALA A 27 2.17 76.13 26.18
CA ALA A 27 3.08 77.22 26.54
C ALA A 27 2.81 77.73 27.96
N THR A 28 3.86 77.93 28.76
CA THR A 28 3.77 78.45 30.12
C THR A 28 3.27 79.90 30.11
N GLY A 29 1.99 80.09 30.45
CA GLY A 29 1.37 81.38 30.75
C GLY A 29 0.74 81.33 32.14
N ALA A 30 0.70 82.48 32.82
CA ALA A 30 0.25 82.66 34.21
C ALA A 30 -0.93 81.76 34.61
N THR A 31 -0.77 81.03 35.71
CA THR A 31 -1.73 80.12 36.40
C THR A 31 -3.12 80.05 35.74
N GLY A 32 -3.24 79.20 34.72
CA GLY A 32 -4.48 78.87 34.00
C GLY A 32 -4.57 77.36 33.80
N ALA A 33 -5.80 76.82 33.84
CA ALA A 33 -6.12 75.39 33.95
C ALA A 33 -5.28 74.44 33.06
N THR A 34 -4.89 73.29 33.62
CA THR A 34 -4.25 72.18 32.91
C THR A 34 -5.04 71.82 31.66
N GLY A 35 -4.39 71.87 30.49
CA GLY A 35 -5.01 71.55 29.20
C GLY A 35 -5.53 70.10 29.13
N ALA A 36 -6.59 69.87 28.34
CA ALA A 36 -7.23 68.58 28.21
C ALA A 36 -6.27 67.50 27.62
N THR A 37 -6.35 66.27 28.15
CA THR A 37 -5.61 65.11 27.65
C THR A 37 -5.98 64.84 26.19
N GLY A 38 -4.98 64.68 25.32
CA GLY A 38 -5.17 64.40 23.89
C GLY A 38 -5.89 63.07 23.62
N ALA A 39 -6.58 62.99 22.48
CA ALA A 39 -7.32 61.79 22.08
C ALA A 39 -6.39 60.57 21.89
N ALA A 40 -6.89 59.38 22.23
CA ALA A 40 -6.17 58.13 22.02
C ALA A 40 -5.89 57.89 20.52
N GLY A 41 -4.69 57.40 20.21
CA GLY A 41 -4.30 57.07 18.84
C GLY A 41 -5.12 55.92 18.25
N ALA A 42 -5.25 55.89 16.92
CA ALA A 42 -5.98 54.84 16.21
C ALA A 42 -5.32 53.46 16.41
N ALA A 43 -6.15 52.41 16.50
CA ALA A 43 -5.66 51.03 16.58
C ALA A 43 -4.87 50.65 15.31
N GLY A 44 -3.77 49.91 15.49
CA GLY A 44 -2.97 49.41 14.37
C GLY A 44 -3.74 48.43 13.49
N ALA A 45 -3.38 48.36 12.20
CA ALA A 45 -3.99 47.42 11.26
C ALA A 45 -3.71 45.96 11.65
N ALA A 46 -4.69 45.09 11.39
CA ALA A 46 -4.51 43.65 11.58
C ALA A 46 -3.38 43.10 10.69
N GLY A 47 -2.58 42.18 11.23
CA GLY A 47 -1.52 41.52 10.48
C GLY A 47 -2.06 40.69 9.32
N ALA A 48 -1.26 40.53 8.26
CA ALA A 48 -1.63 39.71 7.11
C ALA A 48 -1.76 38.23 7.49
N THR A 49 -2.77 37.56 6.95
CA THR A 49 -2.93 36.10 7.06
C THR A 49 -1.72 35.40 6.44
N GLY A 50 -1.18 34.39 7.13
CA GLY A 50 -0.07 33.58 6.62
C GLY A 50 -0.42 32.81 5.35
N ALA A 51 0.60 32.48 4.55
CA ALA A 51 0.41 31.73 3.30
C ALA A 51 -0.11 30.31 3.56
N THR A 52 -1.03 29.85 2.73
CA THR A 52 -1.48 28.46 2.72
C THR A 52 -0.30 27.53 2.41
N GLY A 53 -0.17 26.43 3.16
CA GLY A 53 0.86 25.43 2.92
C GLY A 53 0.74 24.74 1.55
N ALA A 54 1.84 24.19 1.04
CA ALA A 54 1.85 23.46 -0.22
C ALA A 54 0.93 22.24 -0.17
N ALA A 55 0.27 21.92 -1.28
CA ALA A 55 -0.50 20.70 -1.41
C ALA A 55 0.41 19.47 -1.21
N GLY A 56 -0.08 18.46 -0.49
CA GLY A 56 0.64 17.19 -0.34
C GLY A 56 0.79 16.47 -1.68
N ALA A 57 1.87 15.70 -1.84
CA ALA A 57 2.05 14.86 -3.01
C ALA A 57 0.90 13.83 -3.10
N THR A 58 0.26 13.71 -4.26
CA THR A 58 -0.67 12.62 -4.53
C THR A 58 0.10 11.30 -4.46
N GLY A 59 -0.33 10.37 -3.59
CA GLY A 59 0.29 9.05 -3.50
C GLY A 59 0.11 8.28 -4.81
N ALA A 60 1.21 7.81 -5.40
CA ALA A 60 1.15 6.88 -6.51
C ALA A 60 0.66 5.51 -5.98
N GLY A 61 -0.38 4.94 -6.61
CA GLY A 61 -0.77 3.55 -6.36
C GLY A 61 0.32 2.56 -6.77
N LEU A 62 0.12 1.27 -6.54
CA LEU A 62 1.05 0.24 -7.00
C LEU A 62 1.18 0.29 -8.53
N ALA A 63 2.40 0.47 -9.03
CA ALA A 63 2.67 0.57 -10.46
C ALA A 63 2.62 -0.79 -11.18
N GLU A 64 2.80 -1.89 -10.44
CA GLU A 64 2.83 -3.24 -10.98
C GLU A 64 2.20 -4.23 -9.99
N PHE A 65 1.13 -4.90 -10.42
CA PHE A 65 0.46 -5.93 -9.65
C PHE A 65 -0.33 -6.89 -10.55
N ALA A 66 -0.51 -8.12 -10.11
CA ALA A 66 -1.25 -9.15 -10.83
C ALA A 66 -2.08 -9.99 -9.87
N TYR A 67 -3.30 -10.34 -10.29
CA TYR A 67 -4.11 -11.39 -9.68
C TYR A 67 -4.36 -12.49 -10.71
N ILE A 68 -3.86 -13.69 -10.44
CA ILE A 68 -3.91 -14.85 -11.32
C ILE A 68 -4.56 -15.99 -10.53
N TYR A 69 -5.45 -16.76 -11.16
CA TYR A 69 -6.22 -17.78 -10.45
C TYR A 69 -6.59 -18.96 -11.34
N ASN A 70 -6.91 -20.07 -10.71
CA ASN A 70 -7.38 -21.28 -11.33
C ASN A 70 -8.82 -21.56 -10.90
N LEU A 71 -9.63 -22.02 -11.86
CA LEU A 71 -11.01 -22.49 -11.67
C LEU A 71 -11.17 -23.95 -12.14
N GLY A 72 -10.22 -24.46 -12.91
CA GLY A 72 -10.29 -25.75 -13.54
C GLY A 72 -9.83 -26.86 -12.61
N LEU A 73 -10.56 -27.98 -12.56
CA LEU A 73 -10.14 -29.14 -11.78
C LEU A 73 -8.73 -29.57 -12.19
N GLN A 74 -7.85 -29.63 -11.21
CA GLN A 74 -6.46 -30.04 -11.41
C GLN A 74 -6.04 -31.05 -10.34
N VAL A 75 -5.54 -32.19 -10.78
CA VAL A 75 -4.69 -33.04 -9.94
C VAL A 75 -3.26 -32.56 -10.14
N VAL A 76 -2.60 -32.17 -9.05
CA VAL A 76 -1.22 -31.65 -9.02
C VAL A 76 -0.33 -32.72 -8.41
N PRO A 77 0.39 -33.52 -9.23
CA PRO A 77 1.36 -34.49 -8.73
C PRO A 77 2.47 -33.86 -7.87
N LEU A 78 3.13 -34.70 -7.07
CA LEU A 78 4.32 -34.27 -6.33
C LEU A 78 5.41 -33.76 -7.30
N GLN A 79 6.08 -32.69 -6.92
CA GLN A 79 7.07 -31.96 -7.72
C GLN A 79 6.55 -31.32 -9.02
N THR A 80 5.25 -31.03 -9.09
CA THR A 80 4.67 -30.35 -10.25
C THR A 80 4.02 -29.03 -9.87
N ASP A 81 3.95 -28.14 -10.86
CA ASP A 81 3.45 -26.78 -10.69
C ASP A 81 1.94 -26.71 -10.98
N ILE A 82 1.25 -25.85 -10.24
CA ILE A 82 -0.14 -25.48 -10.54
C ILE A 82 -0.19 -24.78 -11.90
N LEU A 83 -1.19 -25.12 -12.69
CA LEU A 83 -1.50 -24.42 -13.94
C LEU A 83 -2.66 -23.47 -13.64
N PHE A 84 -2.50 -22.17 -13.94
CA PHE A 84 -3.56 -21.20 -13.68
C PHE A 84 -4.44 -21.00 -14.91
N SER A 85 -5.72 -21.33 -14.80
CA SER A 85 -6.67 -21.23 -15.92
C SER A 85 -7.11 -19.81 -16.27
N ASN A 86 -6.82 -18.79 -15.46
CA ASN A 86 -7.35 -17.45 -15.65
C ASN A 86 -6.40 -16.34 -15.19
N ASN A 87 -6.51 -15.20 -15.86
CA ASN A 87 -5.95 -13.92 -15.42
C ASN A 87 -7.08 -13.03 -14.92
N GLY A 88 -6.93 -12.49 -13.71
CA GLY A 88 -7.69 -11.34 -13.25
C GLY A 88 -7.03 -10.05 -13.73
N VAL A 89 -6.99 -9.04 -12.86
CA VAL A 89 -6.32 -7.78 -13.17
C VAL A 89 -4.81 -7.98 -13.18
N ILE A 90 -4.17 -7.57 -14.28
CA ILE A 90 -2.72 -7.47 -14.41
C ILE A 90 -2.38 -6.05 -14.86
N VAL A 91 -1.54 -5.38 -14.09
CA VAL A 91 -1.07 -4.00 -14.32
C VAL A 91 0.45 -3.98 -14.29
N GLY A 92 1.06 -3.23 -15.20
CA GLY A 92 2.50 -3.12 -15.33
C GLY A 92 3.06 -4.22 -16.24
N SER A 93 4.21 -4.77 -15.86
CA SER A 93 5.00 -5.65 -16.73
C SER A 93 4.95 -7.15 -16.36
N ILE A 94 4.18 -7.53 -15.32
CA ILE A 94 3.93 -8.94 -14.99
C ILE A 94 3.16 -9.57 -16.15
N THR A 95 3.55 -10.78 -16.55
CA THR A 95 2.84 -11.54 -17.58
C THR A 95 2.59 -12.98 -17.15
N HIS A 96 1.47 -13.52 -17.60
CA HIS A 96 1.11 -14.92 -17.41
C HIS A 96 0.28 -15.40 -18.60
N ALA A 97 0.67 -16.55 -19.17
CA ALA A 97 -0.10 -17.21 -20.21
C ALA A 97 -1.15 -18.12 -19.57
N VAL A 98 -2.42 -17.88 -19.88
CA VAL A 98 -3.54 -18.69 -19.36
C VAL A 98 -3.34 -20.18 -19.65
N GLY A 99 -3.60 -21.03 -18.66
CA GLY A 99 -3.45 -22.49 -18.74
C GLY A 99 -2.02 -22.96 -18.51
N THR A 100 -1.11 -22.07 -18.10
CA THR A 100 0.29 -22.41 -17.82
C THR A 100 0.65 -22.19 -16.34
N ALA A 101 1.81 -22.68 -15.92
CA ALA A 101 2.36 -22.41 -14.59
C ALA A 101 3.22 -21.13 -14.51
N PRO A 102 4.05 -20.79 -15.51
CA PRO A 102 5.01 -19.68 -15.40
C PRO A 102 4.35 -18.31 -15.30
N ILE A 103 4.70 -17.56 -14.26
CA ILE A 103 4.37 -16.14 -14.11
C ILE A 103 5.68 -15.34 -14.20
N ILE A 104 5.79 -14.45 -15.17
CA ILE A 104 7.02 -13.70 -15.44
C ILE A 104 6.93 -12.32 -14.82
N LEU A 105 7.91 -11.95 -14.00
CA LEU A 105 8.07 -10.62 -13.44
C LEU A 105 8.81 -9.73 -14.43
N GLY A 106 8.23 -8.62 -14.86
CA GLY A 106 8.78 -7.84 -15.98
C GLY A 106 9.79 -6.77 -15.58
N THR A 107 9.87 -6.40 -14.30
CA THR A 107 10.86 -5.43 -13.80
C THR A 107 11.62 -5.97 -12.59
N ALA A 108 12.85 -5.48 -12.39
CA ALA A 108 13.56 -5.78 -11.14
C ALA A 108 12.93 -5.02 -9.98
N GLY A 109 12.91 -5.60 -8.79
CA GLY A 109 12.38 -4.96 -7.60
C GLY A 109 12.06 -5.93 -6.48
N THR A 110 11.38 -5.42 -5.46
CA THR A 110 10.85 -6.24 -4.36
C THR A 110 9.38 -6.49 -4.59
N TYR A 111 8.95 -7.74 -4.45
CA TYR A 111 7.58 -8.17 -4.67
C TYR A 111 7.00 -8.81 -3.41
N SER A 112 5.80 -8.39 -3.03
CA SER A 112 4.95 -9.10 -2.06
C SER A 112 4.07 -10.08 -2.83
N ILE A 113 4.09 -11.34 -2.41
CA ILE A 113 3.38 -12.44 -3.06
C ILE A 113 2.48 -13.09 -2.02
N TRP A 114 1.21 -13.23 -2.36
CA TRP A 114 0.23 -13.94 -1.56
C TRP A 114 -0.44 -14.99 -2.41
N PHE A 115 -0.41 -16.25 -2.00
CA PHE A 115 -1.13 -17.32 -2.68
C PHE A 115 -2.11 -17.99 -1.72
N ASN A 116 -3.13 -18.61 -2.29
CA ASN A 116 -4.05 -19.46 -1.55
C ASN A 116 -4.38 -20.68 -2.41
N THR A 117 -4.36 -21.88 -1.81
CA THR A 117 -4.77 -23.12 -2.48
C THR A 117 -5.80 -23.86 -1.64
N ALA A 118 -6.84 -24.41 -2.27
CA ALA A 118 -7.83 -25.26 -1.64
C ALA A 118 -7.74 -26.65 -2.27
N CYS A 119 -7.49 -27.68 -1.45
CA CYS A 119 -7.31 -29.05 -1.93
C CYS A 119 -8.12 -30.05 -1.12
N ASN A 120 -8.44 -31.19 -1.73
CA ASN A 120 -9.15 -32.30 -1.08
C ASN A 120 -8.30 -33.02 -0.04
N GLU A 121 -6.98 -32.95 -0.17
CA GLU A 121 -6.00 -33.63 0.65
C GLU A 121 -5.18 -32.63 1.49
N SER A 122 -4.54 -33.13 2.55
CA SER A 122 -3.50 -32.37 3.24
C SER A 122 -2.38 -32.06 2.26
N ASN A 123 -1.99 -30.79 2.18
CA ASN A 123 -1.16 -30.28 1.11
C ASN A 123 -0.10 -29.32 1.64
N GLN A 124 1.02 -29.24 0.94
CA GLN A 124 2.06 -28.25 1.17
C GLN A 124 2.58 -27.73 -0.18
N PHE A 125 2.42 -26.43 -0.39
CA PHE A 125 2.85 -25.72 -1.58
C PHE A 125 4.04 -24.83 -1.28
N THR A 126 4.87 -24.63 -2.29
CA THR A 126 6.07 -23.80 -2.20
C THR A 126 6.16 -22.89 -3.39
N LEU A 127 6.44 -21.61 -3.16
CA LEU A 127 6.80 -20.69 -4.24
C LEU A 127 8.21 -21.02 -4.75
N PHE A 128 8.34 -21.15 -6.06
CA PHE A 128 9.62 -21.26 -6.74
C PHE A 128 9.89 -19.99 -7.53
N GLN A 129 11.14 -19.55 -7.53
CA GLN A 129 11.66 -18.47 -8.38
C GLN A 129 12.79 -19.05 -9.22
N ASN A 130 12.67 -18.97 -10.54
CA ASN A 130 13.61 -19.52 -11.51
C ASN A 130 13.94 -21.01 -11.26
N GLY A 131 12.92 -21.79 -10.85
CA GLY A 131 13.08 -23.22 -10.55
C GLY A 131 13.75 -23.54 -9.21
N VAL A 132 14.05 -22.53 -8.39
CA VAL A 132 14.59 -22.68 -7.02
C VAL A 132 13.52 -22.36 -5.99
N ALA A 133 13.39 -23.19 -4.95
CA ALA A 133 12.45 -22.94 -3.85
C ALA A 133 12.81 -21.64 -3.11
N VAL A 134 11.84 -20.75 -2.98
CA VAL A 134 12.01 -19.49 -2.24
C VAL A 134 12.06 -19.80 -0.74
N ALA A 135 13.11 -19.33 -0.07
CA ALA A 135 13.27 -19.53 1.36
C ALA A 135 12.10 -18.91 2.14
N GLY A 136 11.52 -19.69 3.07
CA GLY A 136 10.36 -19.25 3.86
C GLY A 136 9.02 -19.27 3.11
N ALA A 137 8.97 -19.73 1.85
CA ALA A 137 7.75 -19.76 1.05
C ALA A 137 7.03 -21.11 1.03
N ILE A 138 7.25 -21.96 2.06
CA ILE A 138 6.63 -23.29 2.18
C ILE A 138 5.43 -23.17 3.13
N TYR A 139 4.21 -23.39 2.62
CA TYR A 139 2.96 -23.29 3.38
C TYR A 139 2.11 -24.53 3.17
N GLY A 140 1.47 -25.00 4.25
CA GLY A 140 0.69 -26.23 4.22
C GLY A 140 -0.61 -26.14 5.01
N SER A 141 -1.54 -27.03 4.65
CA SER A 141 -2.81 -27.24 5.33
C SER A 141 -2.93 -28.71 5.76
N GLY A 142 -3.22 -28.91 7.05
CA GLY A 142 -3.25 -30.23 7.69
C GLY A 142 -4.54 -31.01 7.44
N ALA A 143 -5.64 -30.36 7.07
CA ALA A 143 -6.89 -31.04 6.70
C ALA A 143 -7.28 -30.63 5.28
N GLY A 144 -7.35 -31.61 4.37
CA GLY A 144 -7.95 -31.39 3.06
C GLY A 144 -9.37 -30.86 3.24
N THR A 145 -9.73 -29.82 2.49
CA THR A 145 -10.85 -28.85 2.66
C THR A 145 -10.52 -27.54 3.39
N GLN A 146 -9.42 -27.44 4.14
CA GLN A 146 -8.99 -26.14 4.66
C GLN A 146 -8.10 -25.41 3.64
N PRO A 147 -8.32 -24.10 3.43
CA PRO A 147 -7.44 -23.30 2.57
C PRO A 147 -6.01 -23.29 3.11
N ASN A 148 -5.05 -23.24 2.20
CA ASN A 148 -3.62 -23.13 2.46
C ASN A 148 -3.13 -21.76 1.95
N PRO A 149 -3.21 -20.71 2.78
CA PRO A 149 -2.67 -19.40 2.44
C PRO A 149 -1.15 -19.36 2.68
N GLY A 150 -0.42 -18.82 1.72
CA GLY A 150 1.01 -18.54 1.85
C GLY A 150 1.36 -17.12 1.46
N MET A 151 2.36 -16.54 2.14
CA MET A 151 2.84 -15.19 1.86
C MET A 151 4.36 -15.16 1.82
N VAL A 152 4.95 -14.38 0.93
CA VAL A 152 6.39 -14.16 0.94
C VAL A 152 6.74 -12.85 0.26
N ILE A 153 7.83 -12.23 0.70
CA ILE A 153 8.44 -11.09 0.02
C ILE A 153 9.73 -11.58 -0.63
N ILE A 154 9.90 -11.29 -1.92
CA ILE A 154 11.09 -11.66 -2.68
C ILE A 154 11.73 -10.44 -3.34
N THR A 155 13.02 -10.54 -3.62
CA THR A 155 13.69 -9.69 -4.61
C THR A 155 13.73 -10.44 -5.94
N ALA A 156 13.40 -9.76 -7.02
CA ALA A 156 13.40 -10.33 -8.35
C ALA A 156 14.11 -9.43 -9.36
N ASN A 157 14.65 -10.05 -10.40
CA ASN A 157 15.11 -9.38 -11.61
C ASN A 157 14.01 -9.38 -12.68
N ALA A 158 14.16 -8.51 -13.68
CA ALA A 158 13.32 -8.56 -14.87
C ALA A 158 13.51 -9.91 -15.58
N GLY A 159 12.41 -10.57 -15.90
CA GLY A 159 12.37 -11.89 -16.51
C GLY A 159 12.34 -13.06 -15.53
N ASP A 160 12.43 -12.81 -14.21
CA ASP A 160 12.33 -13.89 -13.23
C ASP A 160 10.96 -14.58 -13.31
N VAL A 161 10.98 -15.90 -13.22
CA VAL A 161 9.80 -16.76 -13.37
C VAL A 161 9.38 -17.30 -12.03
N LEU A 162 8.13 -17.09 -11.66
CA LEU A 162 7.49 -17.69 -10.51
C LEU A 162 6.65 -18.90 -10.90
N THR A 163 6.70 -19.96 -10.09
CA THR A 163 5.74 -21.06 -10.13
C THR A 163 5.34 -21.47 -8.71
N LEU A 164 4.13 -22.02 -8.56
CA LEU A 164 3.64 -22.54 -7.28
C LEU A 164 3.58 -24.07 -7.37
N ARG A 165 4.40 -24.75 -6.56
CA ARG A 165 4.65 -26.19 -6.70
C ARG A 165 4.07 -26.99 -5.55
N ASN A 166 3.44 -28.12 -5.86
CA ASN A 166 3.23 -29.19 -4.88
C ASN A 166 4.58 -29.85 -4.57
N HIS A 167 5.32 -29.31 -3.61
CA HIS A 167 6.72 -29.69 -3.39
C HIS A 167 6.89 -30.73 -2.28
N THR A 168 6.20 -30.55 -1.17
CA THR A 168 6.43 -31.31 0.07
C THR A 168 5.17 -31.95 0.64
N SER A 169 4.08 -32.02 -0.13
CA SER A 169 2.94 -32.89 0.22
C SER A 169 3.36 -34.36 0.25
N ALA A 170 2.59 -35.20 0.94
CA ALA A 170 2.85 -36.63 0.98
C ALA A 170 2.56 -37.34 -0.35
N ALA A 171 1.69 -36.77 -1.20
CA ALA A 171 1.26 -37.34 -2.47
C ALA A 171 0.78 -36.25 -3.45
N ALA A 172 0.22 -36.68 -4.59
CA ALA A 172 -0.56 -35.81 -5.46
C ALA A 172 -1.76 -35.22 -4.69
N VAL A 173 -2.15 -34.00 -5.03
CA VAL A 173 -3.28 -33.29 -4.41
C VAL A 173 -4.24 -32.81 -5.49
N THR A 174 -5.53 -32.76 -5.19
CA THR A 174 -6.59 -32.35 -6.11
C THR A 174 -7.11 -30.99 -5.68
N LEU A 175 -7.08 -30.01 -6.58
CA LEU A 175 -7.65 -28.67 -6.34
C LEU A 175 -9.18 -28.75 -6.27
N GLN A 176 -9.76 -28.04 -5.29
CA GLN A 176 -11.19 -28.05 -4.99
C GLN A 176 -11.96 -27.07 -5.86
N THR A 177 -12.76 -27.58 -6.81
CA THR A 177 -13.59 -26.74 -7.69
C THR A 177 -14.95 -26.35 -7.12
N LEU A 178 -15.43 -27.03 -6.08
CA LEU A 178 -16.73 -26.77 -5.44
C LEU A 178 -16.57 -26.82 -3.91
N ALA A 179 -15.91 -25.83 -3.33
CA ALA A 179 -15.73 -25.71 -1.89
C ALA A 179 -17.02 -25.19 -1.21
N GLY A 180 -17.99 -26.07 -0.97
CA GLY A 180 -19.18 -25.79 -0.16
C GLY A 180 -20.32 -25.02 -0.84
N GLY A 181 -20.27 -24.87 -2.18
CA GLY A 181 -21.30 -24.21 -2.99
C GLY A 181 -21.55 -24.90 -4.32
N THR A 182 -22.32 -24.26 -5.21
CA THR A 182 -22.66 -24.76 -6.56
C THR A 182 -21.85 -24.12 -7.68
N GLU A 183 -21.17 -23.01 -7.40
CA GLU A 183 -20.35 -22.26 -8.36
C GLU A 183 -18.88 -22.66 -8.24
N SER A 184 -18.14 -22.59 -9.35
CA SER A 184 -16.70 -22.84 -9.35
C SER A 184 -15.98 -21.82 -8.48
N ASN A 185 -15.27 -22.27 -7.44
CA ASN A 185 -14.40 -21.41 -6.65
C ASN A 185 -13.03 -21.25 -7.31
N ALA A 186 -12.35 -20.15 -7.00
CA ALA A 186 -10.91 -20.06 -7.21
C ALA A 186 -10.23 -21.11 -6.31
N ASP A 187 -9.74 -22.17 -6.93
CA ASP A 187 -9.18 -23.34 -6.24
C ASP A 187 -7.69 -23.16 -5.94
N ALA A 188 -7.03 -22.31 -6.72
CA ALA A 188 -5.74 -21.70 -6.45
C ALA A 188 -5.74 -20.24 -6.93
N SER A 189 -5.11 -19.35 -6.18
CA SER A 189 -4.89 -17.97 -6.61
C SER A 189 -3.57 -17.43 -6.10
N ILE A 190 -3.05 -16.43 -6.83
CA ILE A 190 -1.83 -15.72 -6.48
C ILE A 190 -1.99 -14.23 -6.80
N LEU A 191 -1.76 -13.40 -5.78
CA LEU A 191 -1.64 -11.96 -5.84
C LEU A 191 -0.15 -11.59 -5.77
N ILE A 192 0.30 -10.79 -6.71
CA ILE A 192 1.67 -10.29 -6.80
C ILE A 192 1.61 -8.78 -6.82
N GLN A 193 2.43 -8.13 -6.00
CA GLN A 193 2.50 -6.68 -5.89
C GLN A 193 3.95 -6.23 -5.82
N LYS A 194 4.40 -5.40 -6.75
CA LYS A 194 5.72 -4.76 -6.63
C LYS A 194 5.66 -3.66 -5.59
N ILE A 195 6.50 -3.74 -4.57
CA ILE A 195 6.51 -2.84 -3.40
C ILE A 195 7.74 -1.92 -3.34
N SER A 196 8.77 -2.14 -4.16
CA SER A 196 9.91 -1.22 -4.38
C SER A 196 10.57 -1.46 -5.72
#